data_AF-A0A3C1IVF0-F1
#
_entry.id   AF-A0A3C1IVF0-F1
#
_cell.length_a   1.000
_cell.length_b   1.000
_cell.length_c   1.000
_cell.angle_alpha   90.00
_cell.angle_beta   90.00
_cell.angle_gamma   90.00
#
_symmetry.space_group_name_H-M   'P 1'
#
loop_
_entity.id
_entity.type
_entity.pdbx_description
1 polymer ?
#
loop_
_entity_poly.entity_id
_entity_poly.type
_entity_poly.pdbx_seq_one_letter_code
_entity_poly.pdbx_strand_id
1 'polypeptide(L)'
;RNSFNLYDEENFFTSNFYFRLFTFFRILTVYFGLLFWPLNLHMERSVEVATFLFSPSVIFGAVIFFGLLAMAFAKFRQSPILSFGIFWFFIGLFPTSNVFVPINGLLYEHWLYLPLVGIFLVLIWLGTSFAEKYPGLAPKAAGLGIFAVFLIFLSVLTIDRNGDWRDPITFYEQTLKYAPESYRVINNLGMAYADKGERENAEITYKKAIILDPSNAVAYHNLGNTYRETG
;
A
#
# COMPACT_ATOMS: atom_id res chain seq x y z
N ARG A 1 6.71 -0.96 21.65
CA ARG A 1 7.21 0.14 20.79
C ARG A 1 6.87 -0.21 19.34
N ASN A 2 5.81 0.40 18.78
CA ASN A 2 5.47 0.32 17.35
C ASN A 2 6.03 1.55 16.61
N SER A 3 7.27 1.94 16.91
CA SER A 3 7.97 2.91 16.09
C SER A 3 8.44 2.17 14.84
N PHE A 4 7.79 2.43 13.70
CA PHE A 4 8.18 1.92 12.37
C PHE A 4 9.56 2.45 11.90
N ASN A 5 10.43 2.86 12.83
CA ASN A 5 11.83 3.16 12.56
C ASN A 5 12.63 1.84 12.60
N LEU A 6 12.43 1.02 11.57
CA LEU A 6 12.91 -0.38 11.48
C LEU A 6 14.44 -0.52 11.32
N TYR A 7 15.20 0.59 11.26
CA TYR A 7 16.65 0.57 11.00
C TYR A 7 17.52 0.68 12.25
N ASP A 8 17.07 1.41 13.28
CA ASP A 8 17.96 1.82 14.36
C ASP A 8 17.90 0.90 15.59
N GLU A 9 16.84 0.09 15.75
CA GLU A 9 16.69 -0.85 16.87
C GLU A 9 16.23 -2.24 16.39
N GLU A 10 16.94 -3.27 16.82
CA GLU A 10 16.51 -4.67 16.67
C GLU A 10 15.16 -4.85 17.37
N ASN A 11 14.16 -5.33 16.63
CA ASN A 11 12.82 -5.59 17.14
C ASN A 11 12.35 -6.98 16.72
N PHE A 12 11.19 -7.40 17.22
CA PHE A 12 10.69 -8.75 16.99
C PHE A 12 10.48 -9.07 15.50
N PHE A 13 10.23 -8.06 14.65
CA PHE A 13 10.10 -8.22 13.21
C PHE A 13 11.47 -8.30 12.52
N THR A 14 12.40 -7.39 12.83
CA THR A 14 13.73 -7.35 12.19
C THR A 14 14.64 -8.50 12.59
N SER A 15 14.46 -9.06 13.80
CA SER A 15 15.20 -10.23 14.29
C SER A 15 14.68 -11.57 13.74
N ASN A 16 13.39 -11.69 13.40
CA ASN A 16 12.78 -12.98 13.06
C ASN A 16 12.43 -13.13 11.57
N PHE A 17 13.20 -13.94 10.85
CA PHE A 17 12.97 -14.23 9.43
C PHE A 17 11.55 -14.77 9.13
N TYR A 18 11.03 -15.67 9.96
CA TYR A 18 9.72 -16.27 9.73
C TYR A 18 8.60 -15.24 9.83
N PHE A 19 8.68 -14.30 10.78
CA PHE A 19 7.69 -13.23 10.89
C PHE A 19 7.75 -12.30 9.67
N ARG A 20 8.94 -12.04 9.12
CA ARG A 20 9.07 -11.29 7.86
C ARG A 20 8.45 -12.04 6.69
N LEU A 21 8.69 -13.35 6.59
CA LEU A 21 8.11 -14.19 5.54
C LEU A 21 6.57 -14.27 5.65
N PHE A 22 6.02 -14.46 6.84
CA PHE A 22 4.56 -14.49 7.04
C PHE A 22 3.96 -13.12 6.74
N THR A 23 4.61 -12.04 7.18
CA THR A 23 4.16 -10.68 6.93
C THR A 23 4.18 -10.37 5.44
N PHE A 24 5.19 -10.82 4.70
CA PHE A 24 5.22 -10.73 3.24
C PHE A 24 4.01 -11.40 2.58
N PHE A 25 3.64 -12.61 2.98
CA PHE A 25 2.43 -13.26 2.46
C PHE A 25 1.15 -12.51 2.84
N ARG A 26 1.03 -12.03 4.08
CA ARG A 26 -0.09 -11.17 4.49
C ARG A 26 -0.17 -9.91 3.61
N ILE A 27 0.96 -9.27 3.33
CA ILE A 27 1.04 -8.07 2.48
C ILE A 27 0.62 -8.40 1.04
N LEU A 28 1.02 -9.56 0.49
CA LEU A 28 0.54 -9.99 -0.83
C LEU A 28 -0.97 -10.08 -0.88
N THR A 29 -1.62 -10.61 0.16
CA THR A 29 -3.09 -10.62 0.25
C THR A 29 -3.67 -9.21 0.19
N VAL A 30 -3.07 -8.26 0.91
CA VAL A 30 -3.51 -6.85 0.87
C VAL A 30 -3.30 -6.26 -0.52
N TYR A 31 -2.13 -6.43 -1.14
CA TYR A 31 -1.86 -5.92 -2.47
C TYR A 31 -2.81 -6.49 -3.53
N PHE A 32 -3.03 -7.80 -3.57
CA PHE A 32 -4.00 -8.38 -4.48
C PHE A 32 -5.43 -7.92 -4.18
N GLY A 33 -5.77 -7.72 -2.90
CA GLY A 33 -7.02 -7.07 -2.50
C GLY A 33 -7.16 -5.68 -3.11
N LEU A 34 -6.12 -4.84 -3.04
CA LEU A 34 -6.13 -3.49 -3.62
C LEU A 34 -6.21 -3.51 -5.15
N LEU A 35 -5.58 -4.47 -5.82
CA LEU A 35 -5.60 -4.55 -7.28
C LEU A 35 -6.99 -4.86 -7.85
N PHE A 36 -7.74 -5.76 -7.20
CA PHE A 36 -9.02 -6.25 -7.71
C PHE A 36 -10.23 -5.65 -6.99
N TRP A 37 -10.03 -5.14 -5.76
CA TRP A 37 -11.06 -4.59 -4.90
C TRP A 37 -10.54 -3.37 -4.10
N PRO A 38 -10.23 -2.25 -4.79
CA PRO A 38 -9.63 -1.04 -4.19
C PRO A 38 -10.63 -0.25 -3.32
N LEU A 39 -11.23 -0.87 -2.32
CA LEU A 39 -12.06 -0.22 -1.31
C LEU A 39 -11.19 0.21 -0.11
N ASN A 40 -11.69 1.20 0.65
CA ASN A 40 -10.99 1.76 1.82
C ASN A 40 -9.60 2.28 1.44
N LEU A 41 -9.53 3.19 0.46
CA LEU A 41 -8.32 3.84 0.02
C LEU A 41 -7.92 4.93 1.03
N HIS A 42 -6.76 4.78 1.65
CA HIS A 42 -6.21 5.75 2.60
C HIS A 42 -4.69 5.68 2.55
N MET A 43 -4.04 6.80 2.86
CA MET A 43 -2.59 6.96 2.69
C MET A 43 -1.78 6.14 3.70
N GLU A 44 -2.20 6.15 4.97
CA GLU A 44 -1.47 5.51 6.06
C GLU A 44 -2.03 4.11 6.34
N ARG A 45 -1.44 3.08 5.75
CA ARG A 45 -1.83 1.68 6.04
C ARG A 45 -0.92 1.07 7.09
N SER A 46 -1.47 0.77 8.25
CA SER A 46 -0.79 -0.08 9.24
C SER A 46 -1.20 -1.54 9.02
N VAL A 47 -0.25 -2.36 8.58
CA VAL A 47 -0.41 -3.82 8.58
C VAL A 47 0.26 -4.37 9.82
N GLU A 48 -0.47 -5.16 10.59
CA GLU A 48 0.12 -5.86 11.73
C GLU A 48 1.10 -6.94 11.25
N VAL A 49 2.24 -7.03 11.93
CA VAL A 49 3.22 -8.09 11.71
C VAL A 49 2.56 -9.45 11.92
N ALA A 50 2.68 -10.34 10.94
CA ALA A 50 2.15 -11.68 11.03
C ALA A 50 3.11 -12.57 11.81
N THR A 51 2.63 -13.08 12.95
CA THR A 51 3.39 -14.01 13.81
C THR A 51 2.95 -15.46 13.64
N PHE A 52 1.84 -15.70 12.91
CA PHE A 52 1.23 -17.02 12.77
C PHE A 52 1.00 -17.41 11.31
N LEU A 53 1.57 -18.55 10.92
CA LEU A 53 1.54 -19.09 9.55
C LEU A 53 0.12 -19.39 9.07
N PHE A 54 -0.72 -19.98 9.92
CA PHE A 54 -2.07 -20.41 9.53
C PHE A 54 -3.13 -19.31 9.66
N SER A 55 -2.72 -18.05 9.77
CA SER A 55 -3.67 -16.95 9.66
C SER A 55 -4.24 -16.89 8.23
N PRO A 56 -5.55 -16.67 8.04
CA PRO A 56 -6.17 -16.72 6.70
C PRO A 56 -5.49 -15.81 5.68
N SER A 57 -5.07 -14.61 6.09
CA SER A 57 -4.35 -13.66 5.24
C SER A 57 -2.97 -14.17 4.78
N VAL A 58 -2.28 -14.95 5.62
CA VAL A 58 -0.96 -15.50 5.27
C VAL A 58 -1.13 -16.68 4.33
N ILE A 59 -2.08 -17.58 4.61
CA ILE A 59 -2.39 -18.72 3.74
C ILE A 59 -2.78 -18.23 2.34
N PHE A 60 -3.70 -17.26 2.25
CA PHE A 60 -4.16 -16.75 0.96
C PHE A 60 -3.01 -16.14 0.14
N GLY A 61 -2.15 -15.35 0.79
CA GLY A 61 -0.99 -14.76 0.13
C GLY A 61 0.05 -15.79 -0.30
N ALA A 62 0.28 -16.83 0.51
CA ALA A 62 1.15 -17.94 0.14
C ALA A 62 0.59 -18.72 -1.05
N VAL A 63 -0.71 -19.00 -1.08
CA VAL A 63 -1.38 -19.66 -2.21
C VAL A 63 -1.25 -18.83 -3.49
N ILE A 64 -1.45 -17.51 -3.42
CA ILE A 64 -1.22 -16.61 -4.56
C ILE A 64 0.24 -16.71 -5.01
N PHE A 65 1.19 -16.58 -4.09
CA PHE A 65 2.61 -16.59 -4.39
C PHE A 65 3.04 -17.88 -5.09
N PHE A 66 2.80 -19.03 -4.46
CA PHE A 66 3.21 -20.33 -4.99
C PHE A 66 2.40 -20.71 -6.23
N GLY A 67 1.10 -20.40 -6.28
CA GLY A 67 0.24 -20.67 -7.42
C GLY A 67 0.68 -19.91 -8.68
N LEU A 68 0.97 -18.62 -8.54
CA LEU A 68 1.46 -17.81 -9.65
C LEU A 68 2.85 -18.26 -10.11
N LEU A 69 3.78 -18.55 -9.19
CA LEU A 69 5.10 -19.06 -9.57
C LEU A 69 5.02 -20.42 -10.26
N ALA A 70 4.23 -21.36 -9.73
CA ALA A 70 4.01 -22.66 -10.36
C ALA A 70 3.44 -22.50 -11.78
N MET A 71 2.47 -21.60 -11.96
CA MET A 71 1.93 -21.26 -13.28
C MET A 71 2.99 -20.66 -14.21
N ALA A 72 3.81 -19.73 -13.71
CA ALA A 72 4.88 -19.10 -14.48
C ALA A 72 5.91 -20.14 -14.97
N PHE A 73 6.33 -21.08 -14.11
CA PHE A 73 7.25 -22.15 -14.51
C PHE A 73 6.60 -23.14 -15.47
N ALA A 74 5.36 -23.58 -15.19
CA ALA A 74 4.65 -24.53 -16.04
C ALA A 74 4.39 -23.99 -17.45
N LYS A 75 4.13 -22.69 -17.58
CA LYS A 75 3.83 -22.01 -18.85
C LYS A 75 5.04 -21.32 -19.49
N PHE A 76 6.23 -21.43 -18.90
CA PHE A 76 7.43 -20.69 -19.35
C PHE A 76 7.73 -20.80 -20.84
N ARG A 77 7.59 -22.01 -21.42
CA ARG A 77 7.83 -22.23 -22.86
C ARG A 77 6.60 -22.01 -23.74
N GLN A 78 5.40 -22.16 -23.17
CA GLN A 78 4.13 -22.10 -23.94
C GLN A 78 3.59 -20.67 -24.04
N SER A 79 3.78 -19.87 -22.99
CA SER A 79 3.26 -18.51 -22.90
C SER A 79 4.29 -17.61 -22.22
N PRO A 80 5.38 -17.24 -22.93
CA PRO A 80 6.47 -16.46 -22.34
C PRO A 80 6.01 -15.14 -21.72
N ILE A 81 5.00 -14.48 -22.30
CA ILE A 81 4.45 -13.21 -21.80
C ILE A 81 3.83 -13.37 -20.41
N LEU A 82 3.05 -14.44 -20.20
CA LEU A 82 2.44 -14.76 -18.90
C LEU A 82 3.54 -14.97 -17.85
N SER A 83 4.50 -15.83 -18.16
CA SER A 83 5.58 -16.16 -17.23
C SER A 83 6.47 -14.96 -16.93
N PHE A 84 6.82 -14.18 -17.96
CA PHE A 84 7.58 -12.95 -17.78
C PHE A 84 6.82 -11.95 -16.90
N GLY A 85 5.52 -11.74 -17.12
CA GLY A 85 4.71 -10.85 -16.30
C GLY A 85 4.69 -11.25 -14.82
N ILE A 86 4.55 -12.55 -14.52
CA ILE A 86 4.56 -13.05 -13.15
C ILE A 86 5.95 -12.91 -12.51
N PHE A 87 7.03 -13.28 -13.22
CA PHE A 87 8.38 -13.10 -12.70
C PHE A 87 8.72 -11.63 -12.49
N TRP A 88 8.35 -10.76 -13.42
CA TRP A 88 8.53 -9.32 -13.29
C TRP A 88 7.85 -8.76 -12.05
N PHE A 89 6.61 -9.18 -11.78
CA PHE A 89 5.88 -8.77 -10.59
C PHE A 89 6.65 -9.12 -9.30
N PHE A 90 7.08 -10.38 -9.15
CA PHE A 90 7.77 -10.81 -7.93
C PHE A 90 9.20 -10.28 -7.82
N ILE A 91 9.94 -10.19 -8.94
CA ILE A 91 11.28 -9.59 -8.97
C ILE A 91 11.20 -8.11 -8.61
N GLY A 92 10.24 -7.37 -9.17
CA GLY A 92 10.05 -5.96 -8.85
C GLY A 92 9.65 -5.73 -7.39
N LEU A 93 8.91 -6.66 -6.78
CA LEU A 93 8.48 -6.56 -5.38
C LEU A 93 9.55 -7.02 -4.40
N PHE A 94 10.52 -7.82 -4.85
CA PHE A 94 11.52 -8.45 -4.00
C PHE A 94 12.31 -7.45 -3.12
N PRO A 95 12.83 -6.32 -3.63
CA PRO A 95 13.57 -5.36 -2.82
C PRO A 95 12.73 -4.75 -1.69
N THR A 96 11.43 -4.61 -1.90
CA THR A 96 10.48 -4.02 -0.94
C THR A 96 9.72 -5.05 -0.11
N SER A 97 10.06 -6.33 -0.25
CA SER A 97 9.36 -7.45 0.39
C SER A 97 9.59 -7.52 1.90
N ASN A 98 10.61 -6.83 2.42
CA ASN A 98 11.09 -6.94 3.79
C ASN A 98 11.56 -8.34 4.22
N VAL A 99 11.53 -9.37 3.36
CA VAL A 99 11.85 -10.76 3.75
C VAL A 99 13.33 -10.90 4.14
N PHE A 100 14.22 -10.42 3.27
CA PHE A 100 15.66 -10.54 3.44
C PHE A 100 16.28 -9.28 4.05
N VAL A 101 15.88 -8.12 3.54
CA VAL A 101 16.36 -6.81 4.00
C VAL A 101 15.14 -6.03 4.48
N PRO A 102 14.95 -5.86 5.80
CA PRO A 102 13.92 -4.98 6.34
C PRO A 102 14.16 -3.54 5.89
N ILE A 103 13.09 -2.83 5.54
CA ILE A 103 13.12 -1.42 5.15
C ILE A 103 12.14 -0.60 6.00
N ASN A 104 12.24 0.73 5.99
CA ASN A 104 11.38 1.61 6.79
C ASN A 104 9.95 1.68 6.21
N GLY A 105 9.19 0.65 6.56
CA GLY A 105 7.77 0.48 6.30
C GLY A 105 7.45 -0.98 5.95
N LEU A 106 6.26 -1.43 6.33
CA LEU A 106 5.81 -2.78 5.98
C LEU A 106 5.10 -2.81 4.63
N LEU A 107 4.31 -1.78 4.34
CA LEU A 107 3.47 -1.72 3.15
C LEU A 107 3.37 -0.29 2.66
N TYR A 108 3.65 -0.08 1.37
CA TYR A 108 3.26 1.14 0.66
C TYR A 108 2.77 0.80 -0.73
N GLU A 109 1.71 1.47 -1.17
CA GLU A 109 1.11 1.23 -2.48
C GLU A 109 2.05 1.61 -3.64
N HIS A 110 2.90 2.62 -3.47
CA HIS A 110 3.83 3.05 -4.52
C HIS A 110 4.91 2.00 -4.85
N TRP A 111 5.16 1.04 -3.95
CA TRP A 111 6.04 -0.10 -4.26
C TRP A 111 5.48 -1.02 -5.33
N LEU A 112 4.16 -0.97 -5.60
CA LEU A 112 3.54 -1.74 -6.67
C LEU A 112 3.72 -1.12 -8.06
N TYR A 113 4.14 0.14 -8.20
CA TYR A 113 4.14 0.81 -9.51
C TYR A 113 5.00 0.08 -10.55
N LEU A 114 6.18 -0.39 -10.16
CA LEU A 114 7.05 -1.18 -11.04
C LEU A 114 6.56 -2.65 -11.21
N PRO A 115 6.23 -3.39 -10.13
CA PRO A 115 5.61 -4.72 -10.24
C PRO A 115 4.36 -4.78 -11.12
N LEU A 116 3.54 -3.73 -11.12
CA LEU A 116 2.26 -3.66 -11.82
C LEU A 116 2.38 -3.85 -13.33
N VAL A 117 3.50 -3.47 -13.94
CA VAL A 117 3.80 -3.77 -15.35
C VAL A 117 3.63 -5.26 -15.62
N GLY A 118 4.09 -6.11 -14.69
CA GLY A 118 3.93 -7.56 -14.77
C GLY A 118 2.47 -8.01 -14.74
N ILE A 119 1.65 -7.43 -13.86
CA ILE A 119 0.21 -7.71 -13.79
C ILE A 119 -0.50 -7.30 -15.08
N PHE A 120 -0.17 -6.13 -15.65
CA PHE A 120 -0.75 -5.71 -16.92
C PHE A 120 -0.40 -6.65 -18.06
N LEU A 121 0.82 -7.20 -18.11
CA LEU A 121 1.19 -8.22 -19.09
C LEU A 121 0.39 -9.52 -18.92
N VAL A 122 0.13 -9.94 -17.68
CA VAL A 122 -0.74 -11.09 -17.39
C VAL A 122 -2.17 -10.82 -17.86
N LEU A 123 -2.72 -9.62 -17.61
CA LEU A 123 -4.06 -9.23 -18.04
C LEU A 123 -4.17 -9.16 -19.58
N ILE A 124 -3.15 -8.64 -20.26
CA ILE A 124 -3.08 -8.64 -21.73
C ILE A 124 -3.12 -10.08 -22.24
N TRP A 125 -2.29 -10.96 -21.69
CA TRP A 125 -2.26 -12.37 -22.09
C TRP A 125 -3.62 -13.06 -21.85
N LEU A 126 -4.29 -12.78 -20.73
CA LEU A 126 -5.63 -13.29 -20.46
C LEU A 126 -6.64 -12.78 -21.49
N GLY A 127 -6.60 -11.49 -21.82
CA GLY A 127 -7.48 -10.85 -22.80
C GLY A 127 -7.30 -11.40 -24.21
N THR A 128 -6.05 -11.55 -24.68
CA THR A 128 -5.76 -12.10 -26.02
C THR A 128 -6.13 -13.59 -26.09
N SER A 129 -5.79 -14.38 -25.07
CA SER A 129 -6.14 -15.81 -25.01
C SER A 129 -7.66 -16.02 -25.01
N PHE A 130 -8.41 -15.16 -24.33
CA PHE A 130 -9.87 -15.18 -24.35
C PHE A 130 -10.42 -14.81 -25.73
N ALA A 131 -9.89 -13.77 -26.36
CA ALA A 131 -10.32 -13.32 -27.68
C ALA A 131 -10.03 -14.34 -28.80
N GLU A 132 -8.93 -15.09 -28.69
CA GLU A 132 -8.59 -16.20 -29.59
C GLU A 132 -9.53 -17.39 -29.39
N LYS A 133 -9.82 -17.74 -28.13
CA LYS A 133 -10.71 -18.86 -27.79
C LYS A 133 -12.15 -18.63 -28.23
N TYR A 134 -12.62 -17.38 -28.22
CA TYR A 134 -13.99 -17.00 -28.58
C TYR A 134 -13.99 -15.94 -29.70
N PRO A 135 -13.79 -16.33 -30.98
CA PRO A 135 -13.52 -15.38 -32.07
C PRO A 135 -14.69 -14.48 -32.52
N GLY A 136 -15.82 -14.45 -31.82
CA GLY A 136 -17.01 -13.65 -32.19
C GLY A 136 -16.98 -12.18 -31.75
N LEU A 137 -17.83 -11.35 -32.36
CA LEU A 137 -18.01 -9.94 -31.95
C LEU A 137 -18.65 -9.82 -30.57
N ALA A 138 -19.65 -10.66 -30.26
CA ALA A 138 -20.35 -10.65 -28.99
C ALA A 138 -19.45 -10.82 -27.74
N PRO A 139 -18.56 -11.84 -27.64
CA PRO A 139 -17.68 -11.99 -26.48
C PRO A 139 -16.65 -10.85 -26.37
N LYS A 140 -16.17 -10.31 -27.50
CA LYS A 140 -15.27 -9.14 -27.52
C LYS A 140 -15.98 -7.88 -27.01
N ALA A 141 -17.20 -7.64 -27.47
CA ALA A 141 -18.03 -6.53 -27.01
C ALA A 141 -18.36 -6.66 -25.51
N ALA A 142 -18.68 -7.87 -25.03
CA ALA A 142 -18.90 -8.13 -23.61
C ALA A 142 -17.64 -7.86 -22.77
N GLY A 143 -16.46 -8.32 -23.22
CA GLY A 143 -15.18 -8.04 -22.56
C GLY A 143 -14.87 -6.55 -22.47
N LEU A 144 -15.08 -5.80 -23.56
CA LEU A 144 -14.94 -4.34 -23.57
C LEU A 144 -15.96 -3.66 -22.65
N GLY A 145 -17.19 -4.15 -22.61
CA GLY A 145 -18.23 -3.65 -21.70
C GLY A 145 -17.86 -3.83 -20.23
N ILE A 146 -17.38 -5.02 -19.84
CA ILE A 146 -16.90 -5.29 -18.48
C ILE A 146 -15.72 -4.37 -18.14
N PHE A 147 -14.77 -4.23 -19.06
CA PHE A 147 -13.62 -3.34 -18.86
C PHE A 147 -14.05 -1.87 -18.70
N ALA A 148 -14.98 -1.39 -19.52
CA ALA A 148 -15.53 -0.04 -19.41
C ALA A 148 -16.26 0.19 -18.08
N VAL A 149 -17.06 -0.77 -17.61
CA VAL A 149 -17.72 -0.71 -16.30
C VAL A 149 -16.68 -0.63 -15.18
N PHE A 150 -15.61 -1.43 -15.26
CA PHE A 150 -14.52 -1.39 -14.28
C PHE A 150 -13.78 -0.05 -14.29
N LEU A 151 -13.53 0.54 -15.47
CA LEU A 151 -12.93 1.88 -15.57
C LEU A 151 -13.83 2.97 -14.99
N ILE A 152 -15.14 2.90 -15.23
CA ILE A 152 -16.10 3.84 -14.61
C ILE A 152 -16.06 3.70 -13.09
N PHE A 153 -16.06 2.47 -12.58
CA PHE A 153 -15.93 2.20 -11.14
C PHE A 153 -14.66 2.83 -10.55
N LEU A 154 -13.49 2.61 -11.17
CA LEU A 154 -12.23 3.22 -10.73
C LEU A 154 -12.25 4.76 -10.84
N SER A 155 -12.91 5.30 -11.86
CA SER A 155 -13.04 6.74 -12.06
C SER A 155 -13.88 7.38 -10.95
N VAL A 156 -14.98 6.74 -10.54
CA VAL A 156 -15.81 7.20 -9.42
C VAL A 156 -15.00 7.21 -8.12
N LEU A 157 -14.25 6.14 -7.83
CA LEU A 157 -13.38 6.09 -6.65
C LEU A 157 -12.30 7.18 -6.68
N THR A 158 -11.75 7.48 -7.86
CA THR A 158 -10.74 8.53 -8.03
C THR A 158 -11.35 9.92 -7.78
N ILE A 159 -12.55 10.19 -8.29
CA ILE A 159 -13.24 11.47 -8.10
C ILE A 159 -13.57 11.68 -6.61
N ASP A 160 -14.08 10.64 -5.94
CA ASP A 160 -14.36 10.68 -4.50
C ASP A 160 -13.09 11.02 -3.71
N ARG A 161 -11.99 10.30 -3.99
CA ARG A 161 -10.70 10.55 -3.34
C ARG A 161 -10.13 11.93 -3.61
N ASN A 162 -10.33 12.51 -4.79
CA ASN A 162 -9.87 13.86 -5.09
C ASN A 162 -10.50 14.92 -4.18
N GLY A 163 -11.68 14.65 -3.61
CA GLY A 163 -12.27 15.48 -2.56
C GLY A 163 -11.36 15.61 -1.33
N ASP A 164 -10.81 14.48 -0.88
CA ASP A 164 -9.92 14.43 0.29
C ASP A 164 -8.59 15.15 0.03
N TRP A 165 -8.07 15.08 -1.20
CA TRP A 165 -6.79 15.70 -1.59
C TRP A 165 -6.88 17.21 -1.83
N ARG A 166 -8.08 17.80 -1.82
CA ARG A 166 -8.29 19.22 -2.16
C ARG A 166 -7.71 20.17 -1.11
N ASP A 167 -7.65 19.73 0.14
CA ASP A 167 -7.24 20.55 1.28
C ASP A 167 -6.38 19.70 2.24
N PRO A 168 -5.15 20.15 2.61
CA PRO A 168 -4.25 19.36 3.45
C PRO A 168 -4.83 18.98 4.81
N ILE A 169 -5.59 19.87 5.45
CA ILE A 169 -6.24 19.59 6.74
C ILE A 169 -7.25 18.46 6.55
N THR A 170 -8.17 18.62 5.59
CA THR A 170 -9.15 17.58 5.23
C THR A 170 -8.46 16.24 4.93
N PHE A 171 -7.40 16.26 4.11
CA PHE A 171 -6.65 15.06 3.74
C PHE A 171 -6.12 14.30 4.98
N TYR A 172 -5.46 15.00 5.90
CA TYR A 172 -4.90 14.38 7.10
C TYR A 172 -5.99 13.96 8.09
N GLU A 173 -7.06 14.74 8.26
CA GLU A 173 -8.21 14.35 9.09
C GLU A 173 -8.89 13.07 8.58
N GLN A 174 -9.12 12.95 7.27
CA GLN A 174 -9.65 11.72 6.69
C GLN A 174 -8.68 10.54 6.88
N THR A 175 -7.36 10.78 6.76
CA THR A 175 -6.35 9.74 6.99
C THR A 175 -6.36 9.26 8.45
N LEU A 176 -6.54 10.16 9.42
CA LEU A 176 -6.61 9.83 10.84
C LEU A 176 -7.84 9.01 11.23
N LYS A 177 -8.90 8.97 10.42
CA LYS A 177 -10.02 8.03 10.63
C LYS A 177 -9.57 6.57 10.53
N TYR A 178 -8.55 6.29 9.72
CA TYR A 178 -8.00 4.95 9.52
C TYR A 178 -6.75 4.69 10.36
N ALA A 179 -5.99 5.73 10.70
CA ALA A 179 -4.78 5.64 11.50
C ALA A 179 -4.77 6.68 12.64
N PRO A 180 -5.68 6.56 13.64
CA PRO A 180 -5.93 7.61 14.63
C PRO A 180 -4.74 7.93 15.55
N GLU A 181 -3.79 7.01 15.64
CA GLU A 181 -2.59 7.13 16.47
C GLU A 181 -1.30 7.31 15.63
N SER A 182 -1.41 7.56 14.32
CA SER A 182 -0.22 7.83 13.51
C SER A 182 0.35 9.21 13.85
N TYR A 183 1.37 9.22 14.73
CA TYR A 183 2.07 10.44 15.12
C TYR A 183 2.63 11.22 13.92
N ARG A 184 2.98 10.53 12.82
CA ARG A 184 3.44 11.14 11.56
C ARG A 184 2.33 11.93 10.89
N VAL A 185 1.15 11.32 10.75
CA VAL A 185 -0.02 11.97 10.15
C VAL A 185 -0.49 13.12 11.03
N ILE A 186 -0.49 12.95 12.36
CA ILE A 186 -0.83 14.01 13.32
C ILE A 186 0.17 15.18 13.21
N ASN A 187 1.49 14.91 13.16
CA ASN A 187 2.48 15.97 12.94
C ASN A 187 2.21 16.73 11.63
N ASN A 188 1.89 16.03 10.55
CA ASN A 188 1.63 16.69 9.27
C ASN A 188 0.30 17.48 9.26
N LEU A 189 -0.71 17.03 10.01
CA LEU A 189 -1.92 17.83 10.27
C LEU A 189 -1.57 19.12 11.01
N GLY A 190 -0.67 19.07 11.99
CA GLY A 190 -0.16 20.25 12.68
C GLY A 190 0.53 21.23 11.71
N MET A 191 1.32 20.72 10.77
CA MET A 191 1.91 21.54 9.70
C MET A 191 0.85 22.19 8.81
N ALA A 192 -0.18 21.44 8.41
CA ALA A 192 -1.28 21.99 7.63
C ALA A 192 -2.04 23.10 8.37
N TYR A 193 -2.25 22.97 9.69
CA TYR A 193 -2.81 24.04 10.51
C TYR A 193 -1.90 25.27 10.59
N ALA A 194 -0.59 25.06 10.79
CA ALA A 194 0.39 26.15 10.83
C ALA A 194 0.44 26.92 9.50
N ASP A 195 0.44 26.21 8.36
CA ASP A 195 0.44 26.80 7.01
C ASP A 195 -0.81 27.67 6.74
N LYS A 196 -1.94 27.37 7.41
CA LYS A 196 -3.16 28.19 7.37
C LYS A 196 -3.19 29.33 8.39
N GLY A 197 -2.18 29.45 9.23
CA GLY A 197 -2.13 30.42 10.32
C GLY A 197 -2.95 30.03 11.55
N GLU A 198 -3.48 28.81 11.61
CA GLU A 198 -4.22 28.27 12.76
C GLU A 198 -3.27 27.75 13.85
N ARG A 199 -2.52 28.68 14.45
CA ARG A 199 -1.38 28.37 15.33
C ARG A 199 -1.76 27.59 16.60
N GLU A 200 -2.92 27.90 17.19
CA GLU A 200 -3.42 27.17 18.37
C GLU A 200 -3.71 25.70 18.03
N ASN A 201 -4.38 25.45 16.89
CA ASN A 201 -4.65 24.10 16.41
C ASN A 201 -3.35 23.36 16.07
N ALA A 202 -2.38 24.04 15.45
CA ALA A 202 -1.06 23.47 15.18
C ALA A 202 -0.35 23.04 16.47
N GLU A 203 -0.31 23.91 17.48
CA GLU A 203 0.31 23.64 18.78
C GLU A 203 -0.30 22.42 19.47
N ILE A 204 -1.63 22.37 19.59
CA ILE A 204 -2.36 21.24 20.18
C ILE A 204 -2.03 19.95 19.43
N THR A 205 -2.00 20.02 18.10
CA THR A 205 -1.76 18.85 17.24
C THR A 205 -0.32 18.35 17.36
N TYR A 206 0.69 19.24 17.38
CA TYR A 206 2.07 18.84 17.60
C TYR A 206 2.30 18.23 18.99
N LYS A 207 1.70 18.81 20.04
CA LYS A 207 1.75 18.23 21.39
C LYS A 207 1.17 16.81 21.40
N LYS A 208 0.07 16.57 20.70
CA LYS A 208 -0.50 15.22 20.55
C LYS A 208 0.47 14.26 19.84
N ALA A 209 1.14 14.70 18.78
CA ALA A 209 2.15 13.88 18.10
C ALA A 209 3.32 13.52 19.03
N ILE A 210 3.78 14.45 19.86
CA ILE A 210 4.85 14.24 20.86
C ILE A 210 4.42 13.27 21.96
N ILE A 211 3.17 13.33 22.40
CA ILE A 211 2.63 12.38 23.39
C ILE A 211 2.66 10.94 22.83
N LEU A 212 2.30 10.78 21.55
CA LEU A 212 2.29 9.47 20.89
C LEU A 212 3.69 8.94 20.58
N ASP A 213 4.61 9.83 20.19
CA ASP A 213 6.03 9.50 20.02
C ASP A 213 6.92 10.58 20.66
N PRO A 214 7.36 10.37 21.91
CA PRO A 214 8.24 11.30 22.61
C PRO A 214 9.62 11.45 21.98
N SER A 215 10.00 10.60 21.02
CA SER A 215 11.28 10.66 20.30
C SER A 215 11.20 11.42 18.97
N ASN A 216 10.00 11.86 18.56
CA ASN A 216 9.79 12.54 17.29
C ASN A 216 10.37 13.97 17.28
N ALA A 217 11.65 14.08 16.92
CA ALA A 217 12.35 15.36 16.81
C ALA A 217 11.69 16.35 15.85
N VAL A 218 11.01 15.86 14.80
CA VAL A 218 10.30 16.71 13.81
C VAL A 218 9.13 17.44 14.47
N ALA A 219 8.37 16.76 15.33
CA ALA A 219 7.24 17.38 16.04
C ALA A 219 7.70 18.45 17.03
N TYR A 220 8.80 18.22 17.76
CA TYR A 220 9.40 19.25 18.63
C TYR A 220 9.89 20.47 17.84
N HIS A 221 10.57 20.23 16.72
CA HIS A 221 11.05 21.31 15.85
C HIS A 221 9.89 22.16 15.34
N ASN A 222 8.82 21.52 14.87
CA ASN A 222 7.65 22.22 14.35
C ASN A 222 6.88 22.99 15.43
N LEU A 223 6.75 22.41 16.63
CA LEU A 223 6.21 23.10 17.80
C LEU A 223 7.05 24.33 18.18
N GLY A 224 8.38 24.21 18.17
CA GLY A 224 9.30 25.32 18.42
C GLY A 224 9.15 26.46 17.40
N ASN A 225 9.00 26.13 16.11
CA ASN A 225 8.72 27.12 15.07
C ASN A 225 7.38 27.82 15.30
N THR A 226 6.35 27.07 15.69
CA THR A 226 5.02 27.62 16.01
C THR A 226 5.12 28.65 17.14
N TYR A 227 5.86 28.34 18.21
CA TYR A 227 6.05 29.29 19.32
C TYR A 227 6.81 30.55 18.90
N ARG A 228 7.90 30.42 18.14
CA ARG A 228 8.69 31.56 17.64
C ARG A 228 7.85 32.54 16.81
N GLU A 229 6.83 32.04 16.12
CA GLU A 229 5.91 32.88 15.35
C GLU A 229 4.85 33.57 16.21
N THR A 230 4.56 33.04 17.41
CA THR A 230 3.60 33.60 18.37
C THR A 230 4.22 34.49 19.45
N GLY A 231 5.54 34.47 19.64
CA GLY A 231 6.26 35.30 20.63
C GLY A 231 7.62 34.72 21.02
#